data_AF-A0A2K9J4C2-F1
#
_entry.id   AF-A0A2K9J4C2-F1
#
_cell.length_a   1.000
_cell.length_b   1.000
_cell.length_c   1.000
_cell.angle_alpha   90.00
_cell.angle_beta   90.00
_cell.angle_gamma   90.00
#
_symmetry.space_group_name_H-M   'P 1'
#
loop_
_entity.id
_entity.type
_entity.pdbx_description
1 polymer ?
#
loop_
_entity_poly.entity_id
_entity_poly.type
_entity_poly.pdbx_seq_one_letter_code
_entity_poly.pdbx_strand_id
1 'polypeptide(L)'
;MYEDEKRTNRITALKKAGINIIGGVCLVAILIIIFKNFFPDFLSFRNKIFQYFLSFLFVFIVYKNFVYYKKIVKFLDDSSYLRKKKRECDSREYIKLLNSAIMNCNHFKEVIKMKIDILKSLAPLPVLVFILGLIIEDKLFKILNLTFSNSISLSNLTIEQITVMIVIASLFYYIYEFRTTFVRYKEIVADYYRYKERLEDYKSELVEKLKEAKLKSTR
;
A
#
# COMPACT_ATOMS: atom_id res chain seq x y z
N MET A 1 -7.58 -31.32 -1.52
CA MET A 1 -7.94 -30.58 -0.28
C MET A 1 -7.32 -29.18 -0.20
N TYR A 2 -5.99 -29.01 -0.16
CA TYR A 2 -5.39 -27.66 -0.07
C TYR A 2 -5.54 -26.81 -1.35
N GLU A 3 -5.49 -27.45 -2.52
CA GLU A 3 -5.74 -26.74 -3.80
C GLU A 3 -7.20 -26.32 -3.97
N ASP A 4 -8.15 -27.13 -3.50
CA ASP A 4 -9.59 -26.81 -3.49
C ASP A 4 -9.89 -25.61 -2.59
N GLU A 5 -9.19 -25.52 -1.46
CA GLU A 5 -9.30 -24.40 -0.52
C GLU A 5 -8.75 -23.10 -1.13
N LYS A 6 -7.59 -23.17 -1.82
CA LYS A 6 -7.04 -22.03 -2.59
C LYS A 6 -8.00 -21.55 -3.68
N ARG A 7 -8.65 -22.47 -4.40
CA ARG A 7 -9.66 -22.12 -5.41
C ARG A 7 -10.85 -21.41 -4.78
N THR A 8 -11.34 -21.93 -3.66
CA THR A 8 -12.44 -21.32 -2.88
C THR A 8 -12.07 -19.93 -2.35
N ASN A 9 -10.83 -19.76 -1.88
CA ASN A 9 -10.30 -18.47 -1.42
C ASN A 9 -10.30 -17.42 -2.53
N ARG A 10 -9.83 -17.79 -3.73
CA ARG A 10 -9.85 -16.91 -4.91
C ARG A 10 -11.27 -16.50 -5.29
N ILE A 11 -12.21 -17.43 -5.31
CA ILE A 11 -13.63 -17.13 -5.61
C ILE A 11 -14.22 -16.18 -4.56
N THR A 12 -13.93 -16.42 -3.29
CA THR A 12 -14.40 -15.56 -2.18
C THR A 12 -13.82 -14.15 -2.28
N ALA A 13 -12.53 -14.06 -2.58
CA ALA A 13 -11.85 -12.78 -2.80
C ALA A 13 -12.40 -12.03 -4.01
N LEU A 14 -12.67 -12.73 -5.11
CA LEU A 14 -13.30 -12.15 -6.30
C LEU A 14 -14.69 -11.60 -5.99
N LYS A 15 -15.53 -12.33 -5.26
CA LYS A 15 -16.86 -11.86 -4.84
C LYS A 15 -16.77 -10.58 -4.02
N LYS A 16 -15.88 -10.54 -3.02
CA LYS A 16 -15.67 -9.35 -2.17
C LYS A 16 -15.11 -8.16 -2.96
N ALA A 17 -14.17 -8.39 -3.87
CA ALA A 17 -13.66 -7.34 -4.74
C ALA A 17 -14.74 -6.82 -5.70
N GLY A 18 -15.57 -7.71 -6.26
CA GLY A 18 -16.70 -7.34 -7.11
C GLY A 18 -17.71 -6.44 -6.40
N ILE A 19 -18.11 -6.79 -5.17
CA ILE A 19 -19.00 -5.95 -4.36
C ILE A 19 -18.39 -4.56 -4.13
N ASN A 20 -17.08 -4.49 -3.85
CA ASN A 20 -16.39 -3.23 -3.64
C ASN A 20 -16.28 -2.38 -4.92
N ILE A 21 -16.12 -3.02 -6.10
CA ILE A 21 -16.18 -2.34 -7.40
C ILE A 21 -17.56 -1.72 -7.59
N ILE A 22 -18.64 -2.49 -7.40
CA ILE A 22 -20.01 -2.01 -7.57
C ILE A 22 -20.26 -0.80 -6.67
N GLY A 23 -19.91 -0.90 -5.38
CA GLY A 23 -20.05 0.23 -4.44
C GLY A 23 -19.26 1.47 -4.88
N GLY A 24 -18.03 1.29 -5.37
CA GLY A 24 -17.21 2.39 -5.89
C GLY A 24 -17.79 3.04 -7.14
N VAL A 25 -18.32 2.24 -8.08
CA VAL A 25 -19.00 2.75 -9.29
C VAL A 25 -20.27 3.52 -8.93
N CYS A 26 -21.09 3.00 -8.00
CA CYS A 26 -22.27 3.71 -7.52
C CYS A 26 -21.92 5.07 -6.89
N LEU A 27 -20.87 5.12 -6.07
CA LEU A 27 -20.41 6.36 -5.43
C LEU A 27 -19.95 7.38 -6.47
N VAL A 28 -19.16 6.94 -7.46
CA VAL A 28 -18.71 7.78 -8.58
C VAL A 28 -19.90 8.29 -9.40
N ALA A 29 -20.89 7.44 -9.68
CA ALA A 29 -22.09 7.85 -10.40
C ALA A 29 -22.86 8.93 -9.63
N ILE A 30 -23.01 8.79 -8.31
CA ILE A 30 -23.61 9.82 -7.45
C ILE A 30 -22.82 11.13 -7.54
N LEU A 31 -21.49 11.08 -7.44
CA LEU A 31 -20.64 12.27 -7.58
C LEU A 31 -20.81 12.92 -8.96
N ILE A 32 -20.85 12.14 -10.05
CA ILE A 32 -21.08 12.68 -11.39
C ILE A 32 -22.44 13.39 -11.47
N ILE A 33 -23.50 12.80 -10.90
CA ILE A 33 -24.84 13.44 -10.86
C ILE A 33 -24.79 14.77 -10.10
N ILE A 34 -24.14 14.79 -8.93
CA ILE A 34 -24.00 16.02 -8.13
C ILE A 34 -23.21 17.08 -8.91
N PHE A 35 -22.04 16.73 -9.44
CA PHE A 35 -21.17 17.66 -10.17
C PHE A 35 -21.82 18.16 -11.47
N LYS A 36 -22.71 17.38 -12.10
CA LYS A 36 -23.45 17.79 -13.31
C LYS A 36 -24.32 19.02 -13.07
N ASN A 37 -24.82 19.20 -11.85
CA ASN A 37 -25.61 20.38 -11.50
C ASN A 37 -24.74 21.66 -11.41
N PHE A 38 -23.44 21.52 -11.17
CA PHE A 38 -22.52 22.66 -11.03
C PHE A 38 -21.72 22.95 -12.30
N PHE A 39 -21.35 21.91 -13.07
CA PHE A 39 -20.49 22.03 -14.26
C PHE A 39 -21.00 21.17 -15.44
N PRO A 40 -22.18 21.49 -16.01
CA PRO A 40 -22.81 20.66 -17.03
C PRO A 40 -21.99 20.56 -18.33
N ASP A 41 -21.33 21.64 -18.74
CA ASP A 41 -20.54 21.68 -19.99
C ASP A 41 -19.25 20.85 -19.90
N PHE A 42 -18.64 20.82 -18.71
CA PHE A 42 -17.45 20.01 -18.46
C PHE A 42 -17.77 18.52 -18.52
N LEU A 43 -18.91 18.10 -17.96
CA LEU A 43 -19.35 16.70 -17.85
C LEU A 43 -20.10 16.17 -19.09
N SER A 44 -20.04 16.90 -20.20
CA SER A 44 -20.57 16.42 -21.47
C SER A 44 -19.72 15.27 -22.02
N PHE A 45 -20.36 14.18 -22.45
CA PHE A 45 -19.67 13.10 -23.16
C PHE A 45 -19.03 13.55 -24.48
N ARG A 46 -19.32 14.75 -24.99
CA ARG A 46 -18.62 15.35 -26.14
C ARG A 46 -17.25 15.93 -25.77
N ASN A 47 -17.01 16.19 -24.49
CA ASN A 47 -15.75 16.73 -24.00
C ASN A 47 -14.69 15.61 -23.89
N LYS A 48 -13.66 15.67 -24.73
CA LYS A 48 -12.56 14.70 -24.74
C LYS A 48 -11.82 14.65 -23.39
N ILE A 49 -11.69 15.79 -22.70
CA ILE A 49 -11.01 15.86 -21.39
C ILE A 49 -11.78 15.04 -20.35
N PHE A 50 -13.10 15.14 -20.34
CA PHE A 50 -13.96 14.36 -19.44
C PHE A 50 -13.92 12.86 -19.78
N GLN A 51 -13.88 12.50 -21.06
CA GLN A 51 -13.70 11.11 -21.48
C GLN A 51 -12.36 10.54 -20.96
N TYR A 52 -11.25 11.25 -21.13
CA TYR A 52 -9.95 10.83 -20.60
C TYR A 52 -9.96 10.71 -19.07
N PHE A 53 -10.60 11.65 -18.38
CA PHE A 53 -10.77 11.60 -16.92
C PHE A 53 -11.56 10.36 -16.48
N LEU A 54 -12.68 10.06 -17.13
CA LEU A 54 -13.47 8.85 -16.88
C LEU A 54 -12.66 7.57 -17.13
N SER A 55 -11.92 7.50 -18.24
CA SER A 55 -11.06 6.35 -18.54
C SER A 55 -9.97 6.17 -17.47
N PHE A 56 -9.30 7.25 -17.06
CA PHE A 56 -8.31 7.21 -15.99
C PHE A 56 -8.93 6.74 -14.67
N LEU A 57 -10.10 7.28 -14.31
CA LEU A 57 -10.82 6.93 -13.09
C LEU A 57 -11.25 5.46 -13.10
N PHE A 58 -11.72 4.94 -14.24
CA PHE A 58 -12.05 3.53 -14.41
C PHE A 58 -10.82 2.64 -14.21
N VAL A 59 -9.71 2.94 -14.89
CA VAL A 59 -8.44 2.21 -14.72
C VAL A 59 -7.98 2.25 -13.26
N PHE A 60 -8.11 3.40 -12.60
CA PHE A 60 -7.75 3.57 -11.20
C PHE A 60 -8.61 2.71 -10.26
N ILE A 61 -9.93 2.66 -10.47
CA ILE A 61 -10.86 1.82 -9.69
C ILE A 61 -10.52 0.34 -9.88
N VAL A 62 -10.28 -0.09 -11.12
CA VAL A 62 -9.90 -1.48 -11.44
C VAL A 62 -8.58 -1.82 -10.75
N TYR A 63 -7.57 -0.97 -10.87
CA TYR A 63 -6.26 -1.17 -10.24
C TYR A 63 -6.36 -1.28 -8.71
N LYS A 64 -7.09 -0.35 -8.07
CA LYS A 64 -7.33 -0.37 -6.62
C LYS A 64 -8.00 -1.66 -6.16
N ASN A 65 -9.00 -2.13 -6.91
CA ASN A 65 -9.72 -3.35 -6.60
C ASN A 65 -8.89 -4.62 -6.87
N PHE A 66 -8.01 -4.60 -7.87
CA PHE A 66 -7.04 -5.68 -8.09
C PHE A 66 -6.05 -5.81 -6.93
N VAL A 67 -5.55 -4.67 -6.42
CA VAL A 67 -4.70 -4.66 -5.21
C VAL A 67 -5.49 -5.18 -4.00
N TYR A 68 -6.74 -4.76 -3.83
CA TYR A 68 -7.61 -5.25 -2.75
C TYR A 68 -7.86 -6.77 -2.85
N TYR A 69 -8.16 -7.27 -4.04
CA TYR A 69 -8.30 -8.69 -4.33
C TYR A 69 -7.04 -9.47 -3.92
N LYS A 70 -5.85 -9.04 -4.36
CA LYS A 70 -4.58 -9.68 -3.98
C LYS A 70 -4.38 -9.74 -2.46
N LYS A 71 -4.76 -8.69 -1.73
CA LYS A 71 -4.69 -8.66 -0.26
C LYS A 71 -5.62 -9.68 0.38
N ILE A 72 -6.86 -9.80 -0.09
CA ILE A 72 -7.81 -10.80 0.44
C ILE A 72 -7.33 -12.22 0.14
N VAL A 73 -6.84 -12.49 -1.08
CA VAL A 73 -6.32 -13.82 -1.44
C VAL A 73 -5.16 -14.20 -0.52
N LYS A 74 -4.18 -13.31 -0.36
CA LYS A 74 -3.06 -13.54 0.54
C LYS A 74 -3.54 -13.84 1.97
N PHE A 75 -4.47 -13.05 2.48
CA PHE A 75 -5.07 -13.26 3.80
C PHE A 75 -5.71 -14.65 3.95
N LEU A 76 -6.54 -15.04 2.99
CA LEU A 76 -7.26 -16.31 3.04
C LEU A 76 -6.29 -17.50 2.91
N ASP A 77 -5.30 -17.40 2.03
CA ASP A 77 -4.29 -18.44 1.83
C ASP A 77 -3.39 -18.61 3.05
N ASP A 78 -2.93 -17.51 3.67
CA ASP A 78 -2.17 -17.53 4.92
C ASP A 78 -3.01 -18.15 6.06
N SER A 79 -4.30 -17.83 6.10
CA SER A 79 -5.23 -18.38 7.09
C SER A 79 -5.41 -19.89 6.93
N SER A 80 -5.59 -20.37 5.70
CA SER A 80 -5.69 -21.80 5.37
C SER A 80 -4.37 -22.53 5.66
N TYR A 81 -3.22 -21.94 5.33
CA TYR A 81 -1.91 -22.49 5.65
C TYR A 81 -1.73 -22.69 7.16
N LEU A 82 -2.04 -21.66 7.96
CA LEU A 82 -1.94 -21.76 9.43
C LEU A 82 -2.92 -22.78 10.02
N ARG A 83 -4.16 -22.87 9.51
CA ARG A 83 -5.11 -23.90 9.95
C ARG A 83 -4.61 -25.32 9.64
N LYS A 84 -4.00 -25.51 8.47
CA LYS A 84 -3.36 -26.77 8.10
C LYS A 84 -2.22 -27.10 9.07
N LYS A 85 -1.31 -26.15 9.31
CA LYS A 85 -0.22 -26.32 10.27
C LYS A 85 -0.68 -26.59 11.71
N LYS A 86 -1.77 -25.98 12.15
CA LYS A 86 -2.39 -26.27 13.47
C LYS A 86 -2.83 -27.73 13.61
N ARG A 87 -3.23 -28.39 12.51
CA ARG A 87 -3.67 -29.80 12.51
C ARG A 87 -2.52 -30.79 12.36
N GLU A 88 -1.47 -30.40 11.62
CA GLU A 88 -0.36 -31.29 11.27
C GLU A 88 0.79 -31.28 12.28
N CYS A 89 0.98 -30.17 12.99
CA CYS A 89 2.10 -30.00 13.90
C CYS A 89 1.65 -30.12 15.37
N ASP A 90 2.58 -30.57 16.22
CA ASP A 90 2.39 -30.53 17.65
C ASP A 90 2.17 -29.10 18.16
N SER A 91 1.43 -28.98 19.27
CA SER A 91 1.09 -27.68 19.86
C SER A 91 2.30 -26.78 20.10
N ARG A 92 3.43 -27.38 20.46
CA ARG A 92 4.69 -26.67 20.71
C ARG A 92 5.28 -26.10 19.42
N GLU A 93 5.20 -26.84 18.32
CA GLU A 93 5.74 -26.43 17.03
C GLU A 93 4.88 -25.33 16.40
N TYR A 94 3.55 -25.44 16.49
CA TYR A 94 2.63 -24.40 16.03
C TYR A 94 2.85 -23.06 16.79
N ILE A 95 3.06 -23.12 18.11
CA ILE A 95 3.42 -21.93 18.92
C ILE A 95 4.77 -21.34 18.47
N LYS A 96 5.79 -22.17 18.21
CA LYS A 96 7.08 -21.71 17.70
C LYS A 96 6.94 -21.01 16.34
N LEU A 97 6.12 -21.55 15.45
CA LEU A 97 5.85 -20.96 14.14
C LEU A 97 5.22 -19.57 14.27
N LEU A 98 4.20 -19.42 15.12
CA LEU A 98 3.55 -18.12 15.37
C LEU A 98 4.52 -17.12 16.00
N ASN A 99 5.31 -17.54 17.00
CA ASN A 99 6.33 -16.69 17.61
C ASN A 99 7.39 -16.22 16.59
N SER A 100 7.84 -17.12 15.71
CA SER A 100 8.79 -16.79 14.64
C SER A 100 8.20 -15.77 13.66
N ALA A 101 6.94 -15.95 13.25
CA ALA A 101 6.24 -15.00 12.39
C ALA A 101 6.10 -13.61 13.07
N ILE A 102 5.76 -13.58 14.36
CA ILE A 102 5.67 -12.34 15.16
C ILE A 102 7.04 -11.64 15.23
N MET A 103 8.12 -12.38 15.49
CA MET A 103 9.48 -11.83 15.54
C MET A 103 9.91 -11.24 14.20
N ASN A 104 9.64 -11.94 13.10
CA ASN A 104 9.90 -11.44 11.76
C ASN A 104 9.12 -10.16 11.46
N CYS A 105 7.82 -10.13 11.78
CA CYS A 105 7.01 -8.93 11.63
C CYS A 105 7.55 -7.77 12.45
N ASN A 106 7.96 -8.01 13.70
CA ASN A 106 8.59 -6.97 14.54
C ASN A 106 9.88 -6.43 13.91
N HIS A 107 10.76 -7.32 13.45
CA HIS A 107 12.00 -6.90 12.80
C HIS A 107 11.73 -6.03 11.57
N PHE A 108 10.86 -6.49 10.65
CA PHE A 108 10.53 -5.72 9.46
C PHE A 108 9.78 -4.42 9.78
N LYS A 109 8.93 -4.42 10.80
CA LYS A 109 8.24 -3.22 11.28
C LYS A 109 9.25 -2.15 11.71
N GLU A 110 10.26 -2.50 12.50
CA GLU A 110 11.31 -1.57 12.91
C GLU A 110 12.16 -1.08 11.72
N VAL A 111 12.55 -1.99 10.82
CA VAL A 111 13.31 -1.61 9.61
C VAL A 111 12.53 -0.62 8.73
N ILE A 112 11.24 -0.87 8.50
CA ILE A 112 10.42 0.03 7.68
C ILE A 112 10.11 1.33 8.43
N LYS A 113 9.91 1.27 9.75
CA LYS A 113 9.75 2.47 10.57
C LYS A 113 10.97 3.38 10.45
N MET A 114 12.17 2.81 10.55
CA MET A 114 13.42 3.56 10.34
C MET A 114 13.47 4.20 8.95
N LYS A 115 13.06 3.48 7.90
CA LYS A 115 12.95 4.06 6.54
C LYS A 115 11.96 5.22 6.47
N ILE A 116 10.79 5.09 7.11
CA ILE A 116 9.80 6.16 7.18
C ILE A 116 10.38 7.37 7.92
N ASP A 117 11.08 7.16 9.03
CA ASP A 117 11.67 8.23 9.82
C ASP A 117 12.80 8.92 9.06
N ILE A 118 13.62 8.19 8.29
CA ILE A 118 14.58 8.76 7.34
C ILE A 118 13.85 9.61 6.29
N LEU A 119 12.81 9.06 5.63
CA LEU A 119 12.05 9.83 4.65
C LEU A 119 11.43 11.09 5.25
N LYS A 120 10.87 11.02 6.47
CA LYS A 120 10.35 12.19 7.20
C LYS A 120 11.44 13.21 7.53
N SER A 121 12.64 12.77 7.93
CA SER A 121 13.77 13.68 8.17
C SER A 121 14.24 14.36 6.89
N LEU A 122 14.07 13.68 5.76
CA LEU A 122 14.30 14.18 4.40
C LEU A 122 13.02 14.79 3.80
N ALA A 123 12.04 15.16 4.64
CA ALA A 123 10.80 15.78 4.20
C ALA A 123 11.10 16.88 3.18
N PRO A 124 10.21 17.10 2.21
CA PRO A 124 10.58 17.82 1.00
C PRO A 124 10.94 19.29 1.27
N LEU A 125 10.67 19.83 2.47
CA LEU A 125 11.02 21.20 2.86
C LEU A 125 12.54 21.44 2.91
N PRO A 126 13.39 20.73 3.69
CA PRO A 126 14.84 20.91 3.61
C PRO A 126 15.43 20.75 2.20
N VAL A 127 14.92 19.82 1.39
CA VAL A 127 15.38 19.62 0.01
C VAL A 127 14.91 20.74 -0.91
N LEU A 128 13.66 21.20 -0.79
CA LEU A 128 13.14 22.37 -1.51
C LEU A 128 13.86 23.65 -1.10
N VAL A 129 14.10 23.87 0.19
CA VAL A 129 14.82 25.03 0.72
C VAL A 129 16.29 25.01 0.28
N PHE A 130 16.91 23.83 0.25
CA PHE A 130 18.27 23.67 -0.30
C PHE A 130 18.31 23.97 -1.80
N ILE A 131 17.40 23.41 -2.60
CA ILE A 131 17.36 23.65 -4.05
C ILE A 131 16.99 25.11 -4.36
N LEU A 132 16.02 25.69 -3.65
CA LEU A 132 15.68 27.11 -3.76
C LEU A 132 16.85 28.00 -3.34
N GLY A 133 17.57 27.66 -2.26
CA GLY A 133 18.77 28.35 -1.83
C GLY A 133 19.89 28.32 -2.88
N LEU A 134 20.09 27.18 -3.54
CA LEU A 134 21.04 27.05 -4.66
C LEU A 134 20.62 27.81 -5.93
N ILE A 135 19.31 27.95 -6.16
CA ILE A 135 18.78 28.76 -7.27
C ILE A 135 18.92 30.26 -6.97
N ILE A 136 18.75 30.68 -5.71
CA ILE A 136 18.88 32.08 -5.27
C ILE A 136 20.35 32.54 -5.25
N GLU A 137 21.30 31.65 -4.96
CA GLU A 137 22.73 31.94 -5.11
C GLU A 137 23.17 31.86 -6.60
N ASP A 138 22.96 32.97 -7.32
CA ASP A 138 23.32 33.30 -8.72
C ASP A 138 24.62 32.67 -9.32
N LYS A 139 25.55 32.21 -8.48
CA LYS A 139 26.84 31.65 -8.88
C LYS A 139 26.75 30.28 -9.53
N LEU A 140 25.87 29.39 -9.08
CA LEU A 140 25.69 28.06 -9.69
C LEU A 140 24.94 28.14 -11.02
N PHE A 141 24.01 29.10 -11.14
CA PHE A 141 23.27 29.39 -12.37
C PHE A 141 24.20 29.83 -13.51
N LYS A 142 25.17 30.69 -13.19
CA LYS A 142 26.22 31.09 -14.15
C LYS A 142 27.09 29.92 -14.60
N ILE A 143 27.47 29.03 -13.69
CA ILE A 143 28.32 27.86 -14.00
C ILE A 143 27.55 26.83 -14.84
N LEU A 144 26.28 26.57 -14.53
CA LEU A 144 25.41 25.67 -15.29
C LEU A 144 25.10 26.21 -16.69
N ASN A 145 24.77 27.50 -16.83
CA ASN A 145 24.59 28.15 -18.14
C ASN A 145 25.85 28.08 -19.01
N LEU A 146 27.04 28.26 -18.42
CA LEU A 146 28.32 28.15 -19.12
C LEU A 146 28.64 26.71 -19.55
N THR A 147 28.25 25.71 -18.76
CA THR A 147 28.59 24.29 -19.03
C THR A 147 27.59 23.63 -19.99
N PHE A 148 26.30 24.00 -19.93
CA PHE A 148 25.23 23.41 -20.75
C PHE A 148 24.92 24.16 -22.05
N SER A 149 25.35 25.42 -22.21
CA SER A 149 25.18 26.17 -23.47
C SER A 149 25.90 25.53 -24.67
N ASN A 150 26.89 24.68 -24.42
CA ASN A 150 27.70 24.06 -25.48
C ASN A 150 27.36 22.59 -25.80
N SER A 151 26.43 21.93 -25.10
CA SER A 151 26.30 20.46 -25.23
C SER A 151 24.89 19.90 -25.42
N ILE A 152 23.82 20.69 -25.27
CA ILE A 152 22.46 20.14 -25.44
C ILE A 152 21.57 21.15 -26.18
N SER A 153 21.52 21.04 -27.52
CA SER A 153 20.47 21.64 -28.33
C SER A 153 19.15 20.87 -28.16
N LEU A 154 18.57 20.88 -26.95
CA LEU A 154 17.18 20.55 -26.71
C LEU A 154 16.38 21.82 -27.02
N SER A 155 16.01 21.99 -28.28
CA SER A 155 15.30 23.15 -28.80
C SER A 155 14.11 23.53 -27.90
N ASN A 156 14.21 24.69 -27.25
CA ASN A 156 13.16 25.47 -26.56
C ASN A 156 12.91 25.24 -25.05
N LEU A 157 13.73 24.49 -24.31
CA LEU A 157 13.61 24.44 -22.84
C LEU A 157 14.73 25.23 -22.16
N THR A 158 14.39 26.22 -21.33
CA THR A 158 15.37 26.96 -20.52
C THR A 158 15.87 26.09 -19.36
N ILE A 159 17.10 26.33 -18.90
CA ILE A 159 17.68 25.60 -17.76
C ILE A 159 16.79 25.75 -16.51
N GLU A 160 16.16 26.91 -16.32
CA GLU A 160 15.15 27.16 -15.27
C GLU A 160 13.99 26.15 -15.34
N GLN A 161 13.44 25.91 -16.54
CA GLN A 161 12.35 24.96 -16.75
C GLN A 161 12.79 23.53 -16.47
N ILE A 162 14.02 23.15 -16.85
CA ILE A 162 14.58 21.83 -16.56
C ILE A 162 14.74 21.64 -15.05
N THR A 163 15.27 22.64 -14.33
CA THR A 163 15.42 22.59 -12.87
C THR A 163 14.06 22.45 -12.18
N VAL A 164 13.06 23.26 -12.57
CA VAL A 164 11.70 23.17 -12.03
C VAL A 164 11.09 21.78 -12.30
N MET A 165 11.27 21.22 -13.50
CA MET A 165 10.80 19.87 -13.82
C MET A 165 11.47 18.80 -12.95
N ILE A 166 12.78 18.91 -12.71
CA ILE A 166 13.51 17.99 -11.83
C ILE A 166 12.99 18.09 -10.39
N VAL A 167 12.78 19.30 -9.85
CA VAL A 167 12.24 19.49 -8.50
C VAL A 167 10.85 18.87 -8.36
N ILE A 168 9.97 19.13 -9.33
CA ILE A 168 8.61 18.57 -9.34
C ILE A 168 8.67 17.04 -9.45
N ALA A 169 9.50 16.48 -10.33
CA ALA A 169 9.67 15.03 -10.47
C ALA A 169 10.21 14.39 -9.18
N SER A 170 11.20 15.00 -8.53
CA SER A 170 11.73 14.57 -7.23
C SER A 170 10.68 14.62 -6.13
N LEU A 171 9.82 15.64 -6.11
CA LEU A 171 8.70 15.75 -5.17
C LEU A 171 7.70 14.60 -5.36
N PHE A 172 7.29 14.33 -6.62
CA PHE A 172 6.39 13.23 -6.93
C PHE A 172 7.00 11.88 -6.56
N TYR A 173 8.29 11.68 -6.87
CA TYR A 173 9.02 10.47 -6.49
C TYR A 173 9.06 10.29 -4.96
N TYR A 174 9.38 11.34 -4.21
CA TYR A 174 9.38 11.33 -2.75
C TYR A 174 7.99 10.96 -2.18
N ILE A 175 6.92 11.62 -2.65
CA ILE A 175 5.55 11.35 -2.20
C ILE A 175 5.17 9.90 -2.50
N TYR A 176 5.56 9.41 -3.68
CA TYR A 176 5.34 8.02 -4.07
C TYR A 176 6.05 7.05 -3.12
N GLU A 177 7.37 7.19 -2.93
CA GLU A 177 8.18 6.33 -2.05
C GLU A 177 7.72 6.38 -0.58
N PHE A 178 7.36 7.56 -0.10
CA PHE A 178 6.80 7.71 1.25
C PHE A 178 5.49 6.94 1.39
N ARG A 179 4.59 7.09 0.42
CA ARG A 179 3.29 6.40 0.42
C ARG A 179 3.45 4.89 0.34
N THR A 180 4.29 4.38 -0.58
CA THR A 180 4.50 2.93 -0.74
C THR A 180 5.10 2.32 0.52
N THR A 181 6.10 2.99 1.11
CA THR A 181 6.73 2.57 2.36
C THR A 181 5.75 2.57 3.53
N PHE A 182 4.93 3.61 3.66
CA PHE A 182 3.90 3.70 4.71
C PHE A 182 2.79 2.65 4.56
N VAL A 183 2.36 2.36 3.33
CA VAL A 183 1.39 1.28 3.07
C VAL A 183 1.98 -0.07 3.47
N ARG A 184 3.23 -0.34 3.10
CA ARG A 184 3.93 -1.57 3.48
C ARG A 184 4.08 -1.70 5.00
N TYR A 185 4.39 -0.61 5.70
CA TYR A 185 4.41 -0.59 7.16
C TYR A 185 3.07 -1.01 7.78
N LYS A 186 1.96 -0.44 7.31
CA LYS A 186 0.62 -0.80 7.77
C LYS A 186 0.29 -2.28 7.56
N GLU A 187 0.71 -2.84 6.43
CA GLU A 187 0.51 -4.27 6.14
C GLU A 187 1.25 -5.16 7.14
N ILE A 188 2.52 -4.85 7.44
CA ILE A 188 3.31 -5.63 8.40
C ILE A 188 2.74 -5.51 9.82
N VAL A 189 2.28 -4.32 10.20
CA VAL A 189 1.61 -4.11 11.50
C VAL A 189 0.31 -4.93 11.59
N ALA A 190 -0.49 -4.96 10.53
CA ALA A 190 -1.70 -5.76 10.50
C ALA A 190 -1.41 -7.27 10.59
N ASP A 191 -0.38 -7.76 9.91
CA ASP A 191 0.04 -9.17 9.99
C ASP A 191 0.59 -9.50 11.39
N TYR A 192 1.35 -8.60 12.01
CA TYR A 192 1.82 -8.74 13.40
C TYR A 192 0.67 -8.99 14.39
N TYR A 193 -0.34 -8.10 14.38
CA TYR A 193 -1.47 -8.23 15.31
C TYR A 193 -2.26 -9.51 15.06
N ARG A 194 -2.40 -9.92 13.80
CA ARG A 194 -3.08 -11.18 13.45
C ARG A 194 -2.35 -12.41 13.99
N TYR A 195 -1.03 -12.48 13.87
CA TYR A 195 -0.28 -13.61 14.43
C TYR A 195 -0.31 -13.60 15.95
N LYS A 196 -0.29 -12.42 16.57
CA LYS A 196 -0.37 -12.25 18.02
C LYS A 196 -1.73 -12.71 18.57
N GLU A 197 -2.82 -12.25 17.98
CA GLU A 197 -4.20 -12.64 18.31
C GLU A 197 -4.35 -14.16 18.21
N ARG A 198 -3.94 -14.77 17.09
CA ARG A 198 -3.99 -16.23 16.92
C ARG A 198 -3.17 -17.02 17.94
N LEU A 199 -2.04 -16.46 18.39
CA LEU A 199 -1.22 -17.08 19.43
C LEU A 199 -1.92 -17.04 20.79
N GLU A 200 -2.54 -15.93 21.13
CA GLU A 200 -3.32 -15.75 22.36
C GLU A 200 -4.53 -16.70 22.38
N ASP A 201 -5.31 -16.72 21.29
CA ASP A 201 -6.45 -17.65 21.14
C ASP A 201 -6.03 -19.11 21.32
N TYR A 202 -4.93 -19.51 20.68
CA TYR A 202 -4.46 -20.88 20.74
C TYR A 202 -3.95 -21.27 22.14
N LYS A 203 -3.28 -20.36 22.84
CA LYS A 203 -2.86 -20.59 24.23
C LYS A 203 -4.06 -20.76 25.15
N SER A 204 -5.10 -19.93 24.98
CA SER A 204 -6.35 -20.03 25.75
C SER A 204 -7.04 -21.38 25.52
N GLU A 205 -7.15 -21.82 24.26
CA GLU A 205 -7.72 -23.12 23.90
C GLU A 205 -6.95 -24.30 24.55
N LEU A 206 -5.61 -24.22 24.60
CA LEU A 206 -4.79 -25.23 25.27
C LEU A 206 -5.03 -25.26 26.79
N VAL A 207 -5.18 -24.11 27.43
CA VAL A 207 -5.47 -24.01 28.87
C VAL A 207 -6.83 -24.62 29.19
N GLU A 208 -7.86 -24.34 28.38
CA GLU A 208 -9.19 -24.95 28.55
C GLU A 208 -9.14 -26.47 28.41
N LYS A 209 -8.49 -26.99 27.35
CA LYS A 209 -8.31 -28.43 27.16
C LYS A 209 -7.60 -29.10 28.33
N LEU A 210 -6.59 -28.44 28.91
CA LEU A 210 -5.89 -28.95 30.11
C LEU A 210 -6.80 -28.96 31.35
N LYS A 211 -7.65 -27.95 31.53
CA LYS A 211 -8.63 -27.92 32.63
C LYS A 211 -9.66 -29.05 32.48
N GLU A 212 -10.19 -29.25 31.28
CA GLU A 212 -11.14 -30.34 30.99
C GLU A 212 -10.53 -31.72 31.21
N ALA A 213 -9.27 -31.92 30.78
CA ALA A 213 -8.56 -33.18 30.99
C ALA A 213 -8.37 -33.49 32.49
N LYS A 214 -8.02 -32.49 33.30
CA LYS A 214 -7.92 -32.64 34.76
C LYS A 214 -9.25 -32.95 35.42
N LEU A 215 -10.33 -32.30 34.99
CA LEU A 215 -11.68 -32.57 35.49
C LEU A 215 -12.13 -34.01 35.19
N LYS A 216 -11.79 -34.52 34.00
CA LYS A 216 -12.09 -35.89 33.60
C LYS A 216 -11.24 -36.94 34.33
N SER A 217 -9.98 -36.62 34.68
CA SER A 217 -9.13 -37.56 35.42
C SER A 217 -9.44 -37.64 36.92
N THR A 218 -10.30 -36.77 37.44
CA THR A 218 -10.69 -36.70 38.86
C THR A 218 -12.06 -37.35 39.11
N ARG A 219 -12.76 -37.79 38.05
CA ARG A 219 -14.01 -38.57 38.11
C ARG A 219 -13.73 -40.03 37.77
#